data_AF-A0A6C1EG31-F1
#
_entry.id   AF-A0A6C1EG31-F1
#
_cell.length_a   1.000
_cell.length_b   1.000
_cell.length_c   1.000
_cell.angle_alpha   90.00
_cell.angle_beta   90.00
_cell.angle_gamma   90.00
#
_symmetry.space_group_name_H-M   'P 1'
#
loop_
_entity.id
_entity.type
_entity.pdbx_description
1 polymer ?
#
loop_
_entity_poly.entity_id
_entity_poly.type
_entity_poly.pdbx_seq_one_letter_code
_entity_poly.pdbx_strand_id
1 'polypeptide(L)'
;MGFRVRRTKKLVTLVLISSLFLVVLFRCSRNYLLLDNFRTQKENASSKTIQCLSELAQTGSSKRANEFYDPSIWKTFLSFINGGHGDVKTLTQSLFNIQLYQQCTKNTSIDHDVPLLHEVEGSLFPYMDFLTLHNGDIQDFWPIHSRFDGSTHRGQVLEFSTTDNSFIGTSRIEFNISKPFWENWLVSAVQNGSKGLVMSVSDYQVADSIRLIRVLRLLNNSLPIEIVHKSDLSENDQQLLIASARESESLDYPPQELWFLNVKSLLKDDYMAKFKRFSNKWLAITFCSFQTPILLDSDTVPFVSLDTFYEMDEFKRTGTLFFKDRSFPTSKLGSHQINVLKKVIDNCLGIPLDSKKDLDLLNKRLKDDMAMDAVESLVTKHQKHYMESGLLVLDKQKHFFSLLVSMMLQFSPIQEYFYGDKEWFWLGLLLSNDTFTFHPVEASNVGALKDLSTPDSAQMCSIQLSHTDIHGNVLWLNGGLSVCKKACWGYDYTKRKDIASRFESVDELQKHYRSPVKLENVIIPEVNKSPWSQNTECAGYNYCTKYKKGEYGTLIEFTEHQKKSYEGIVQLWNDVI
;
A
#
# COMPACT_ATOMS: atom_id res chain seq x y z
N MET A 1 -78.86 -48.39 50.45
CA MET A 1 -77.70 -48.06 51.31
C MET A 1 -76.49 -48.74 50.68
N GLY A 2 -75.62 -48.11 49.90
CA GLY A 2 -74.88 -46.87 50.15
C GLY A 2 -73.47 -47.24 50.65
N PHE A 3 -72.44 -47.24 49.79
CA PHE A 3 -71.13 -46.63 50.07
C PHE A 3 -70.23 -46.53 48.82
N ARG A 4 -69.48 -45.43 48.79
CA ARG A 4 -68.74 -44.80 47.69
C ARG A 4 -67.35 -45.42 47.44
N VAL A 5 -67.00 -45.46 46.15
CA VAL A 5 -65.77 -44.98 45.48
C VAL A 5 -64.62 -44.51 46.40
N ARG A 6 -63.42 -45.11 46.24
CA ARG A 6 -62.11 -44.41 46.14
C ARG A 6 -60.95 -45.42 46.01
N ARG A 7 -60.49 -45.73 44.79
CA ARG A 7 -59.09 -46.19 44.61
C ARG A 7 -58.46 -46.06 43.22
N THR A 8 -59.22 -45.72 42.17
CA THR A 8 -58.67 -45.69 40.80
C THR A 8 -58.16 -44.34 40.30
N LYS A 9 -58.41 -43.22 41.00
CA LYS A 9 -57.90 -41.89 40.58
C LYS A 9 -56.48 -41.56 41.03
N LYS A 10 -55.93 -42.20 42.08
CA LYS A 10 -54.55 -41.91 42.53
C LYS A 10 -53.47 -42.57 41.66
N LEU A 11 -53.74 -43.74 41.09
CA LEU A 11 -52.76 -44.45 40.26
C LEU A 11 -52.60 -43.80 38.88
N VAL A 12 -53.71 -43.39 38.25
CA VAL A 12 -53.68 -42.71 36.95
C VAL A 12 -53.03 -41.33 37.05
N THR A 13 -53.22 -40.61 38.17
CA THR A 13 -52.56 -39.31 38.39
C THR A 13 -51.06 -39.47 38.68
N LEU A 14 -50.64 -40.53 39.39
CA LEU A 14 -49.21 -40.79 39.61
C LEU A 14 -48.47 -41.19 38.33
N VAL A 15 -49.11 -42.01 37.48
CA VAL A 15 -48.55 -42.44 36.19
C VAL A 15 -48.51 -41.28 35.19
N LEU A 16 -49.53 -40.40 35.19
CA LEU A 16 -49.53 -39.19 34.36
C LEU A 16 -48.50 -38.16 34.85
N ILE A 17 -48.31 -37.99 36.16
CA ILE A 17 -47.27 -37.09 36.68
C ILE A 17 -45.88 -37.66 36.42
N SER A 18 -45.64 -38.97 36.55
CA SER A 18 -44.33 -39.56 36.25
C SER A 18 -43.99 -39.51 34.76
N SER A 19 -44.99 -39.67 33.88
CA SER A 19 -44.79 -39.54 32.42
C SER A 19 -44.66 -38.08 31.98
N LEU A 20 -45.35 -37.12 32.63
CA LEU A 20 -45.12 -35.69 32.39
C LEU A 20 -43.74 -35.26 32.90
N PHE A 21 -43.27 -35.78 34.04
CA PHE A 21 -41.93 -35.49 34.57
C PHE A 21 -40.85 -36.10 33.67
N LEU A 22 -41.06 -37.30 33.13
CA LEU A 22 -40.17 -37.90 32.13
C LEU A 22 -40.17 -37.12 30.81
N VAL A 23 -41.30 -36.60 30.35
CA VAL A 23 -41.38 -35.77 29.12
C VAL A 23 -40.79 -34.37 29.34
N VAL A 24 -40.93 -33.79 30.53
CA VAL A 24 -40.29 -32.52 30.91
C VAL A 24 -38.79 -32.70 31.12
N LEU A 25 -38.34 -33.81 31.73
CA LEU A 25 -36.91 -34.17 31.80
C LEU A 25 -36.33 -34.47 30.42
N PHE A 26 -37.08 -35.12 29.51
CA PHE A 26 -36.67 -35.32 28.12
C PHE A 26 -36.67 -34.02 27.31
N ARG A 27 -37.56 -33.05 27.60
CA ARG A 27 -37.55 -31.73 26.95
C ARG A 27 -36.49 -30.79 27.54
N CYS A 28 -36.19 -30.89 28.83
CA CYS A 28 -35.06 -30.20 29.45
C CYS A 28 -33.72 -30.81 29.00
N SER A 29 -33.59 -32.13 28.87
CA SER A 29 -32.37 -32.76 28.32
C SER A 29 -32.16 -32.45 26.83
N ARG A 30 -33.25 -32.27 26.07
CA ARG A 30 -33.18 -31.84 24.66
C ARG A 30 -32.81 -30.36 24.49
N ASN A 31 -33.06 -29.52 25.50
CA ASN A 31 -32.50 -28.16 25.57
C ASN A 31 -31.04 -28.13 26.08
N TYR A 32 -30.55 -29.19 26.73
CA TYR A 32 -29.12 -29.36 27.03
C TYR A 32 -28.31 -29.89 25.84
N LEU A 33 -28.93 -30.59 24.88
CA LEU A 33 -28.28 -31.00 23.63
C LEU A 33 -28.03 -29.86 22.62
N LEU A 34 -28.59 -28.67 22.87
CA LEU A 34 -28.25 -27.45 22.13
C LEU A 34 -27.07 -26.70 22.76
N LEU A 35 -26.61 -27.05 23.96
CA LEU A 35 -25.36 -26.52 24.55
C LEU A 35 -24.17 -27.44 24.32
N ASP A 36 -24.36 -28.76 24.27
CA ASP A 36 -23.25 -29.70 23.99
C ASP A 36 -22.80 -29.70 22.52
N ASN A 37 -23.70 -29.46 21.56
CA ASN A 37 -23.30 -29.32 20.15
C ASN A 37 -22.55 -28.00 19.88
N PHE A 38 -22.85 -26.92 20.62
CA PHE A 38 -22.10 -25.67 20.53
C PHE A 38 -20.78 -25.75 21.28
N ARG A 39 -20.73 -26.43 22.43
CA ARG A 39 -19.51 -26.62 23.21
C ARG A 39 -18.53 -27.56 22.51
N THR A 40 -18.98 -28.67 21.94
CA THR A 40 -18.12 -29.58 21.16
C THR A 40 -17.67 -28.97 19.83
N GLN A 41 -18.47 -28.14 19.16
CA GLN A 41 -18.01 -27.40 17.98
C GLN A 41 -17.00 -26.31 18.33
N LYS A 42 -17.21 -25.55 19.42
CA LYS A 42 -16.27 -24.51 19.86
C LYS A 42 -14.97 -25.11 20.40
N GLU A 43 -15.04 -26.21 21.14
CA GLU A 43 -13.87 -26.96 21.62
C GLU A 43 -13.11 -27.61 20.44
N ASN A 44 -13.80 -28.19 19.45
CA ASN A 44 -13.16 -28.73 18.23
C ASN A 44 -12.57 -27.62 17.33
N ALA A 45 -13.21 -26.46 17.23
CA ALA A 45 -12.70 -25.32 16.46
C ALA A 45 -11.48 -24.69 17.14
N SER A 46 -11.54 -24.48 18.46
CA SER A 46 -10.40 -24.03 19.27
C SER A 46 -9.24 -25.02 19.20
N SER A 47 -9.51 -26.33 19.28
CA SER A 47 -8.49 -27.37 19.12
C SER A 47 -7.82 -27.36 17.74
N LYS A 48 -8.58 -27.12 16.66
CA LYS A 48 -8.02 -26.98 15.31
C LYS A 48 -7.16 -25.72 15.15
N THR A 49 -7.58 -24.59 15.70
CA THR A 49 -6.77 -23.36 15.67
C THR A 49 -5.49 -23.51 16.46
N ILE A 50 -5.53 -24.11 17.65
CA ILE A 50 -4.33 -24.39 18.44
C ILE A 50 -3.39 -25.33 17.67
N GLN A 51 -3.92 -26.36 17.01
CA GLN A 51 -3.11 -27.24 16.16
C GLN A 51 -2.47 -26.48 14.99
N CYS A 52 -3.21 -25.58 14.34
CA CYS A 52 -2.75 -24.73 13.24
C CYS A 52 -1.62 -23.77 13.69
N LEU A 53 -1.79 -23.11 14.85
CA LEU A 53 -0.76 -22.26 15.44
C LEU A 53 0.45 -23.04 15.93
N SER A 54 0.25 -24.27 16.42
CA SER A 54 1.35 -25.15 16.82
C SER A 54 2.22 -25.53 15.63
N GLU A 55 1.62 -25.78 14.46
CA GLU A 55 2.33 -26.01 13.20
C GLU A 55 3.14 -24.77 12.77
N LEU A 56 2.55 -23.58 12.93
CA LEU A 56 3.24 -22.31 12.68
C LEU A 56 4.41 -22.07 13.63
N ALA A 57 4.27 -22.34 14.93
CA ALA A 57 5.36 -22.17 15.90
C ALA A 57 6.54 -23.13 15.60
N GLN A 58 6.24 -24.37 15.22
CA GLN A 58 7.26 -25.35 14.84
C GLN A 58 8.04 -24.95 13.58
N THR A 59 7.39 -24.28 12.63
CA THR A 59 8.03 -23.82 11.39
C THR A 59 8.69 -22.43 11.52
N GLY A 60 8.14 -21.55 12.35
CA GLY A 60 8.62 -20.19 12.63
C GLY A 60 9.80 -20.10 13.60
N SER A 61 9.96 -21.07 14.52
CA SER A 61 11.06 -21.11 15.50
C SER A 61 12.46 -21.36 14.90
N SER A 62 12.59 -21.46 13.58
CA SER A 62 13.91 -21.57 12.95
C SER A 62 14.65 -20.23 13.05
N LYS A 63 15.89 -20.26 13.55
CA LYS A 63 16.79 -19.09 13.70
C LYS A 63 16.86 -18.22 12.43
N ARG A 64 16.70 -18.83 11.25
CA ARG A 64 16.68 -18.19 9.91
C ARG A 64 15.45 -17.31 9.62
N ALA A 65 14.29 -17.56 10.24
CA ALA A 65 13.09 -16.76 10.00
C ALA A 65 13.22 -15.34 10.59
N ASN A 66 13.90 -15.22 11.74
CA ASN A 66 14.22 -13.93 12.35
C ASN A 66 15.35 -13.19 11.59
N GLU A 67 16.28 -13.93 10.99
CA GLU A 67 17.35 -13.40 10.11
C GLU A 67 16.80 -12.90 8.76
N PHE A 68 15.59 -13.34 8.37
CA PHE A 68 14.95 -12.98 7.11
C PHE A 68 14.70 -11.49 6.98
N TYR A 69 14.43 -10.79 8.08
CA TYR A 69 14.21 -9.35 8.06
C TYR A 69 15.50 -8.58 8.37
N ASP A 70 16.69 -9.21 8.35
CA ASP A 70 17.97 -8.56 8.62
C ASP A 70 18.86 -8.45 7.37
N PRO A 71 18.90 -7.24 6.75
CA PRO A 71 19.73 -6.98 5.58
C PRO A 71 21.23 -7.21 5.79
N SER A 72 21.72 -7.13 7.03
CA SER A 72 23.14 -7.28 7.36
C SER A 72 23.61 -8.74 7.31
N ILE A 73 22.68 -9.69 7.37
CA ILE A 73 22.94 -11.14 7.32
C ILE A 73 22.93 -11.65 5.88
N TRP A 74 22.31 -10.91 4.96
CA TRP A 74 22.40 -11.19 3.53
C TRP A 74 23.83 -10.92 3.06
N LYS A 75 24.62 -11.99 3.00
CA LYS A 75 25.82 -12.02 2.15
C LYS A 75 25.36 -11.54 0.77
N THR A 76 25.88 -10.40 0.33
CA THR A 76 25.74 -9.76 -1.00
C THR A 76 25.18 -10.69 -2.09
N PHE A 77 24.28 -10.21 -2.98
CA PHE A 77 23.79 -10.81 -4.25
C PHE A 77 24.52 -12.09 -4.77
N LEU A 78 25.85 -12.11 -4.73
CA LEU A 78 26.74 -13.27 -4.90
C LEU A 78 26.40 -14.54 -4.08
N SER A 79 25.80 -14.43 -2.89
CA SER A 79 25.36 -15.55 -2.06
C SER A 79 24.13 -16.24 -2.62
N PHE A 80 23.18 -15.46 -3.14
CA PHE A 80 21.97 -15.98 -3.77
C PHE A 80 22.31 -16.70 -5.09
N ILE A 81 23.30 -16.18 -5.84
CA ILE A 81 23.86 -16.81 -7.05
C ILE A 81 24.48 -18.19 -6.73
N ASN A 82 25.13 -18.35 -5.58
CA ASN A 82 25.84 -19.58 -5.21
C ASN A 82 25.04 -20.52 -4.27
N GLY A 83 23.88 -20.10 -3.74
CA GLY A 83 23.11 -20.82 -2.71
C GLY A 83 21.58 -20.90 -2.93
N GLY A 84 21.08 -20.45 -4.08
CA GLY A 84 19.67 -20.09 -4.35
C GLY A 84 18.56 -21.15 -4.19
N HIS A 85 18.80 -22.38 -3.73
CA HIS A 85 17.72 -23.30 -3.35
C HIS A 85 17.29 -23.14 -1.88
N GLY A 86 18.23 -22.83 -0.97
CA GLY A 86 17.92 -22.64 0.44
C GLY A 86 17.10 -21.37 0.72
N ASP A 87 17.41 -20.30 0.00
CA ASP A 87 16.79 -18.98 0.22
C ASP A 87 15.38 -18.92 -0.39
N VAL A 88 15.17 -19.52 -1.57
CA VAL A 88 13.82 -19.65 -2.17
C VAL A 88 12.91 -20.51 -1.30
N LYS A 89 13.41 -21.60 -0.74
CA LYS A 89 12.66 -22.43 0.20
C LYS A 89 12.28 -21.64 1.45
N THR A 90 13.22 -20.85 1.99
CA THR A 90 12.98 -20.02 3.18
C THR A 90 11.96 -18.91 2.88
N LEU A 91 12.10 -18.19 1.77
CA LEU A 91 11.14 -17.18 1.31
C LEU A 91 9.75 -17.78 1.13
N THR A 92 9.64 -18.91 0.43
CA THR A 92 8.37 -19.62 0.21
C THR A 92 7.74 -20.03 1.54
N GLN A 93 8.54 -20.56 2.47
CA GLN A 93 8.04 -20.95 3.79
C GLN A 93 7.52 -19.72 4.56
N SER A 94 8.24 -18.60 4.56
CA SER A 94 7.79 -17.38 5.23
C SER A 94 6.48 -16.83 4.63
N LEU A 95 6.34 -16.86 3.30
CA LEU A 95 5.09 -16.48 2.62
C LEU A 95 3.93 -17.40 3.02
N PHE A 96 4.16 -18.71 2.96
CA PHE A 96 3.18 -19.71 3.39
C PHE A 96 2.79 -19.52 4.85
N ASN A 97 3.73 -19.19 5.73
CA ASN A 97 3.45 -18.97 7.15
C ASN A 97 2.55 -17.75 7.39
N ILE A 98 2.71 -16.64 6.65
CA ILE A 98 1.81 -15.48 6.75
C ILE A 98 0.40 -15.85 6.26
N GLN A 99 0.29 -16.59 5.16
CA GLN A 99 -0.99 -17.04 4.62
C GLN A 99 -1.68 -18.05 5.55
N LEU A 100 -0.93 -18.99 6.11
CA LEU A 100 -1.42 -19.95 7.07
C LEU A 100 -1.84 -19.23 8.36
N TYR A 101 -1.07 -18.24 8.84
CA TYR A 101 -1.49 -17.40 9.97
C TYR A 101 -2.85 -16.74 9.71
N GLN A 102 -3.05 -16.12 8.55
CA GLN A 102 -4.37 -15.57 8.18
C GLN A 102 -5.48 -16.63 8.23
N GLN A 103 -5.22 -17.85 7.75
CA GLN A 103 -6.20 -18.94 7.79
C GLN A 103 -6.47 -19.42 9.22
N CYS A 104 -5.44 -19.58 10.05
CA CYS A 104 -5.58 -20.01 11.44
C CYS A 104 -6.34 -18.98 12.30
N THR A 105 -6.16 -17.70 12.00
CA THR A 105 -6.61 -16.60 12.86
C THR A 105 -7.97 -16.03 12.48
N LYS A 106 -8.48 -16.34 11.28
CA LYS A 106 -9.75 -15.79 10.79
C LYS A 106 -10.91 -16.07 11.76
N ASN A 107 -11.51 -15.00 12.29
CA ASN A 107 -12.69 -15.03 13.17
C ASN A 107 -12.54 -15.93 14.41
N THR A 108 -11.32 -16.06 14.97
CA THR A 108 -11.08 -16.98 16.08
C THR A 108 -10.64 -16.25 17.36
N SER A 109 -11.28 -16.58 18.48
CA SER A 109 -10.80 -16.24 19.83
C SER A 109 -10.01 -17.41 20.38
N ILE A 110 -8.78 -17.14 20.84
CA ILE A 110 -7.86 -18.14 21.39
C ILE A 110 -7.88 -17.97 22.90
N ASP A 111 -8.91 -18.51 23.53
CA ASP A 111 -9.17 -18.35 24.97
C ASP A 111 -8.20 -19.20 25.85
N HIS A 112 -7.56 -20.22 25.26
CA HIS A 112 -6.81 -21.25 26.01
C HIS A 112 -5.30 -21.33 25.71
N ASP A 113 -4.77 -20.59 24.73
CA ASP A 113 -3.33 -20.62 24.40
C ASP A 113 -2.81 -19.29 23.81
N VAL A 114 -3.08 -18.19 24.53
CA VAL A 114 -2.58 -16.84 24.22
C VAL A 114 -1.06 -16.78 24.07
N PRO A 115 -0.23 -17.47 24.89
CA PRO A 115 1.22 -17.47 24.73
C PRO A 115 1.68 -18.01 23.36
N LEU A 116 1.05 -19.07 22.85
CA LEU A 116 1.37 -19.63 21.53
C LEU A 116 1.07 -18.64 20.41
N LEU A 117 -0.06 -17.92 20.48
CA LEU A 117 -0.38 -16.86 19.53
C LEU A 117 0.69 -15.77 19.53
N HIS A 118 1.09 -15.27 20.70
CA HIS A 118 2.12 -14.24 20.83
C HIS A 118 3.48 -14.71 20.31
N GLU A 119 3.84 -15.98 20.52
CA GLU A 119 5.06 -16.57 19.96
C GLU A 119 5.03 -16.56 18.43
N VAL A 120 3.92 -17.01 17.84
CA VAL A 120 3.73 -17.01 16.37
C VAL A 120 3.80 -15.59 15.82
N GLU A 121 3.09 -14.63 16.40
CA GLU A 121 3.10 -13.23 15.95
C GLU A 121 4.50 -12.61 16.07
N GLY A 122 5.19 -12.83 17.20
CA GLY A 122 6.57 -12.40 17.42
C GLY A 122 7.57 -12.95 16.41
N SER A 123 7.33 -14.15 15.89
CA SER A 123 8.14 -14.78 14.84
C SER A 123 7.80 -14.22 13.44
N LEU A 124 6.53 -14.04 13.12
CA LEU A 124 6.09 -13.62 11.78
C LEU A 124 6.29 -12.12 11.52
N PHE A 125 6.13 -11.30 12.55
CA PHE A 125 6.21 -9.85 12.47
C PHE A 125 7.27 -9.31 13.44
N PRO A 126 8.55 -9.72 13.28
CA PRO A 126 9.58 -9.48 14.29
C PRO A 126 9.93 -7.99 14.46
N TYR A 127 9.54 -7.14 13.50
CA TYR A 127 9.67 -5.68 13.56
C TYR A 127 8.73 -5.02 14.56
N MET A 128 7.61 -5.66 14.91
CA MET A 128 6.64 -5.15 15.87
C MET A 128 7.16 -5.28 17.31
N ASP A 129 6.93 -4.26 18.14
CA ASP A 129 7.24 -4.30 19.56
C ASP A 129 6.15 -5.00 20.39
N PHE A 130 5.95 -6.29 20.11
CA PHE A 130 5.02 -7.11 20.88
C PHE A 130 5.43 -7.33 22.33
N LEU A 131 6.71 -7.08 22.67
CA LEU A 131 7.16 -7.15 24.06
C LEU A 131 6.46 -6.07 24.89
N THR A 132 6.45 -4.83 24.40
CA THR A 132 5.72 -3.72 25.04
C THR A 132 4.21 -3.96 25.03
N LEU A 133 3.65 -4.46 23.92
CA LEU A 133 2.21 -4.77 23.81
C LEU A 133 1.72 -5.78 24.87
N HIS A 134 2.45 -6.88 25.07
CA HIS A 134 1.97 -8.00 25.90
C HIS A 134 2.47 -7.96 27.34
N ASN A 135 3.65 -7.38 27.58
CA ASN A 135 4.31 -7.42 28.90
C ASN A 135 4.56 -6.03 29.51
N GLY A 136 4.41 -4.96 28.72
CA GLY A 136 4.61 -3.57 29.15
C GLY A 136 3.30 -2.84 29.45
N ASP A 137 3.39 -1.51 29.57
CA ASP A 137 2.20 -0.67 29.52
C ASP A 137 1.71 -0.59 28.06
N ILE A 138 0.51 -1.10 27.80
CA ILE A 138 -0.10 -1.08 26.48
C ILE A 138 -0.23 0.35 25.90
N GLN A 139 -0.31 1.37 26.76
CA GLN A 139 -0.30 2.77 26.31
C GLN A 139 1.02 3.14 25.64
N ASP A 140 2.15 2.60 26.11
CA ASP A 140 3.46 2.90 25.54
C ASP A 140 3.62 2.29 24.13
N PHE A 141 2.88 1.23 23.82
CA PHE A 141 2.84 0.61 22.48
C PHE A 141 2.09 1.46 21.45
N TRP A 142 0.90 1.97 21.80
CA TRP A 142 0.04 2.67 20.84
C TRP A 142 0.71 3.93 20.26
N PRO A 143 0.51 4.21 18.96
CA PRO A 143 1.12 5.37 18.33
C PRO A 143 0.46 6.66 18.82
N ILE A 144 1.12 7.79 18.54
CA ILE A 144 0.62 9.12 18.88
C ILE A 144 0.10 9.80 17.61
N HIS A 145 -1.14 10.27 17.66
CA HIS A 145 -1.71 11.20 16.70
C HIS A 145 -1.60 12.62 17.24
N SER A 146 -1.08 13.54 16.45
CA SER A 146 -1.03 14.98 16.75
C SER A 146 -1.80 15.74 15.68
N ARG A 147 -2.77 16.54 16.07
CA ARG A 147 -3.57 17.37 15.16
C ARG A 147 -2.93 18.74 14.95
N PHE A 148 -3.25 19.40 13.83
CA PHE A 148 -2.80 20.76 13.53
C PHE A 148 -3.06 21.81 14.63
N ASP A 149 -4.06 21.58 15.50
CA ASP A 149 -4.43 22.47 16.61
C ASP A 149 -3.63 22.21 17.91
N GLY A 150 -2.71 21.24 17.88
CA GLY A 150 -1.87 20.85 19.01
C GLY A 150 -2.49 19.78 19.92
N SER A 151 -3.73 19.35 19.67
CA SER A 151 -4.29 18.18 20.37
C SER A 151 -3.51 16.91 20.05
N THR A 152 -3.32 16.06 21.05
CA THR A 152 -2.60 14.79 20.92
C THR A 152 -3.43 13.66 21.50
N HIS A 153 -3.41 12.52 20.81
CA HIS A 153 -4.18 11.34 21.14
C HIS A 153 -3.28 10.11 21.05
N ARG A 154 -3.36 9.24 22.06
CA ARG A 154 -2.61 7.98 22.13
C ARG A 154 -3.58 6.85 22.44
N GLY A 155 -3.45 5.73 21.74
CA GLY A 155 -4.36 4.59 21.92
C GLY A 155 -5.81 4.93 21.53
N GLN A 156 -5.99 5.85 20.59
CA GLN A 156 -7.29 6.26 20.08
C GLN A 156 -7.32 6.15 18.56
N VAL A 157 -8.47 5.75 18.03
CA VAL A 157 -8.78 5.80 16.60
C VAL A 157 -9.42 7.15 16.30
N LEU A 158 -9.02 7.74 15.18
CA LEU A 158 -9.62 8.97 14.67
C LEU A 158 -10.95 8.66 14.00
N GLU A 159 -11.98 9.46 14.29
CA GLU A 159 -13.30 9.31 13.70
C GLU A 159 -13.61 10.47 12.75
N PHE A 160 -13.80 10.12 11.48
CA PHE A 160 -14.18 11.02 10.41
C PHE A 160 -15.58 10.72 9.89
N SER A 161 -16.30 11.75 9.49
CA SER A 161 -17.59 11.64 8.80
C SER A 161 -17.43 10.89 7.49
N THR A 162 -18.23 9.85 7.26
CA THR A 162 -18.21 9.12 5.97
C THR A 162 -18.90 9.88 4.84
N THR A 163 -19.56 11.01 5.12
CA THR A 163 -20.26 11.82 4.12
C THR A 163 -19.43 12.99 3.59
N ASP A 164 -18.67 13.66 4.46
CA ASP A 164 -17.89 14.85 4.11
C ASP A 164 -16.44 14.83 4.63
N ASN A 165 -15.99 13.70 5.17
CA ASN A 165 -14.64 13.45 5.67
C ASN A 165 -14.18 14.38 6.82
N SER A 166 -15.09 15.14 7.42
CA SER A 166 -14.78 16.00 8.57
C SER A 166 -14.43 15.19 9.81
N PHE A 167 -13.50 15.68 10.62
CA PHE A 167 -13.18 15.08 11.92
C PHE A 167 -14.33 15.28 12.92
N ILE A 168 -14.82 14.19 13.51
CA ILE A 168 -15.95 14.16 14.46
C ILE A 168 -15.45 13.96 15.88
N GLY A 169 -14.36 13.21 16.07
CA GLY A 169 -13.83 12.91 17.40
C GLY A 169 -12.90 11.72 17.40
N THR A 170 -12.74 11.11 18.56
CA THR A 170 -11.91 9.93 18.74
C THR A 170 -12.62 8.90 19.61
N SER A 171 -12.28 7.63 19.40
CA SER A 171 -12.67 6.55 20.30
C SER A 171 -11.46 5.72 20.71
N ARG A 172 -11.58 4.99 21.82
CA ARG A 172 -10.48 4.21 22.37
C ARG A 172 -10.23 2.98 21.50
N ILE A 173 -8.96 2.68 21.22
CA ILE A 173 -8.59 1.41 20.60
C ILE A 173 -8.86 0.29 21.62
N GLU A 174 -9.81 -0.58 21.30
CA GLU A 174 -10.08 -1.79 22.07
C GLU A 174 -9.13 -2.90 21.67
N PHE A 175 -8.44 -3.49 22.64
CA PHE A 175 -7.51 -4.60 22.41
C PHE A 175 -7.91 -5.80 23.25
N ASN A 176 -8.18 -6.91 22.56
CA ASN A 176 -8.43 -8.20 23.16
C ASN A 176 -7.20 -9.09 22.96
N ILE A 177 -6.53 -9.42 24.07
CA ILE A 177 -5.32 -10.25 24.10
C ILE A 177 -5.55 -11.69 23.61
N SER A 178 -6.80 -12.18 23.65
CA SER A 178 -7.18 -13.49 23.11
C SER A 178 -7.46 -13.47 21.61
N LYS A 179 -7.31 -12.31 20.96
CA LYS A 179 -7.46 -12.15 19.51
C LYS A 179 -6.11 -11.84 18.84
N PRO A 180 -5.94 -12.25 17.58
CA PRO A 180 -4.77 -11.89 16.78
C PRO A 180 -4.55 -10.37 16.71
N PHE A 181 -3.30 -9.92 16.77
CA PHE A 181 -2.94 -8.51 16.72
C PHE A 181 -3.53 -7.82 15.48
N TRP A 182 -3.36 -8.40 14.30
CA TRP A 182 -3.82 -7.78 13.04
C TRP A 182 -5.35 -7.77 12.91
N GLU A 183 -6.06 -8.68 13.58
CA GLU A 183 -7.53 -8.60 13.69
C GLU A 183 -7.93 -7.44 14.61
N ASN A 184 -7.30 -7.32 15.79
CA ASN A 184 -7.50 -6.16 16.67
C ASN A 184 -7.20 -4.85 15.94
N TRP A 185 -6.10 -4.79 15.18
CA TRP A 185 -5.70 -3.61 14.41
C TRP A 185 -6.79 -3.20 13.41
N LEU A 186 -7.24 -4.14 12.58
CA LEU A 186 -8.25 -3.86 11.55
C LEU A 186 -9.62 -3.48 12.12
N VAL A 187 -9.99 -4.03 13.26
CA VAL A 187 -11.31 -3.79 13.86
C VAL A 187 -11.33 -2.53 14.74
N SER A 188 -10.23 -2.25 15.44
CA SER A 188 -10.21 -1.24 16.50
C SER A 188 -9.32 -0.04 16.23
N ALA A 189 -8.32 -0.15 15.35
CA ALA A 189 -7.37 0.93 15.03
C ALA A 189 -7.58 1.55 13.64
N VAL A 190 -8.44 0.95 12.81
CA VAL A 190 -8.83 1.47 11.50
C VAL A 190 -10.31 1.84 11.52
N GLN A 191 -10.65 3.05 11.10
CA GLN A 191 -12.03 3.47 11.04
C GLN A 191 -12.73 2.90 9.80
N ASN A 192 -13.80 2.13 10.00
CA ASN A 192 -14.59 1.55 8.91
C ASN A 192 -15.21 2.65 8.00
N GLY A 193 -15.10 2.46 6.69
CA GLY A 193 -15.64 3.36 5.66
C GLY A 193 -14.91 4.70 5.53
N SER A 194 -13.83 4.91 6.27
CA SER A 194 -13.07 6.16 6.22
C SER A 194 -12.14 6.23 5.01
N LYS A 195 -12.05 7.44 4.44
CA LYS A 195 -11.18 7.82 3.34
C LYS A 195 -10.20 8.89 3.83
N GLY A 196 -9.00 8.91 3.27
CA GLY A 196 -8.01 9.92 3.63
C GLY A 196 -6.76 9.87 2.77
N LEU A 197 -6.00 10.96 2.79
CA LEU A 197 -4.69 11.06 2.16
C LEU A 197 -3.62 10.65 3.19
N VAL A 198 -2.70 9.79 2.77
CA VAL A 198 -1.59 9.32 3.61
C VAL A 198 -0.27 9.64 2.93
N MET A 199 0.63 10.26 3.69
CA MET A 199 1.98 10.59 3.24
C MET A 199 3.02 10.04 4.21
N SER A 200 4.18 9.64 3.68
CA SER A 200 5.36 9.30 4.48
C SER A 200 6.38 10.43 4.36
N VAL A 201 6.51 11.26 5.40
CA VAL A 201 7.36 12.47 5.36
C VAL A 201 8.38 12.45 6.49
N SER A 202 9.63 12.79 6.15
CA SER A 202 10.69 13.14 7.10
C SER A 202 11.14 14.59 6.85
N ASP A 203 12.04 15.11 7.69
CA ASP A 203 12.62 16.46 7.54
C ASP A 203 13.14 16.73 6.11
N TYR A 204 13.60 15.70 5.41
CA TYR A 204 14.11 15.83 4.04
C TYR A 204 13.05 16.13 2.97
N GLN A 205 11.77 15.86 3.23
CA GLN A 205 10.67 16.02 2.26
C GLN A 205 9.73 17.19 2.59
N VAL A 206 10.04 17.99 3.61
CA VAL A 206 9.17 19.09 4.09
C VAL A 206 8.89 20.11 3.00
N ALA A 207 9.91 20.51 2.25
CA ALA A 207 9.76 21.49 1.17
C ALA A 207 8.78 21.03 0.08
N ASP A 208 8.90 19.79 -0.38
CA ASP A 208 7.98 19.23 -1.39
C ASP A 208 6.59 19.00 -0.81
N SER A 209 6.50 18.59 0.46
CA SER A 209 5.22 18.39 1.16
C SER A 209 4.44 19.71 1.34
N ILE A 210 5.12 20.82 1.64
CA ILE A 210 4.52 22.17 1.66
C ILE A 210 3.94 22.53 0.28
N ARG A 211 4.71 22.31 -0.80
CA ARG A 211 4.26 22.57 -2.18
C ARG A 211 3.04 21.74 -2.53
N LEU A 212 3.03 20.46 -2.15
CA LEU A 212 1.90 19.56 -2.35
C LEU A 212 0.66 20.00 -1.56
N ILE A 213 0.81 20.36 -0.27
CA ILE A 213 -0.31 20.86 0.54
C ILE A 213 -0.93 22.10 -0.11
N ARG A 214 -0.14 23.04 -0.63
CA ARG A 214 -0.65 24.20 -1.38
C ARG A 214 -1.46 23.79 -2.61
N VAL A 215 -1.00 22.80 -3.38
CA VAL A 215 -1.75 22.26 -4.53
C VAL A 215 -3.05 21.58 -4.08
N LEU A 216 -3.04 20.80 -3.00
CA LEU A 216 -4.24 20.15 -2.46
C LEU A 216 -5.29 21.17 -2.02
N ARG A 217 -4.85 22.29 -1.42
CA ARG A 217 -5.71 23.42 -1.09
C ARG A 217 -6.32 24.06 -2.35
N LEU A 218 -5.53 24.31 -3.38
CA LEU A 218 -6.01 24.81 -4.69
C LEU A 218 -7.07 23.86 -5.31
N LEU A 219 -6.91 22.55 -5.14
CA LEU A 219 -7.85 21.55 -5.63
C LEU A 219 -9.07 21.33 -4.73
N ASN A 220 -9.24 22.16 -3.68
CA ASN A 220 -10.31 22.02 -2.68
C ASN A 220 -10.38 20.61 -2.08
N ASN A 221 -9.23 20.02 -1.77
CA ASN A 221 -9.19 18.68 -1.16
C ASN A 221 -10.03 18.64 0.12
N SER A 222 -10.94 17.67 0.18
CA SER A 222 -11.83 17.42 1.32
C SER A 222 -11.31 16.31 2.23
N LEU A 223 -10.37 15.50 1.76
CA LEU A 223 -9.86 14.35 2.50
C LEU A 223 -8.93 14.80 3.65
N PRO A 224 -9.07 14.25 4.86
CA PRO A 224 -8.09 14.45 5.92
C PRO A 224 -6.71 13.93 5.46
N ILE A 225 -5.67 14.67 5.84
CA ILE A 225 -4.28 14.35 5.51
C ILE A 225 -3.62 13.81 6.77
N GLU A 226 -3.11 12.58 6.71
CA GLU A 226 -2.31 11.98 7.77
C GLU A 226 -0.87 11.79 7.30
N ILE A 227 0.05 12.52 7.92
CA ILE A 227 1.48 12.42 7.70
C ILE A 227 2.05 11.41 8.70
N VAL A 228 2.46 10.25 8.20
CA VAL A 228 3.02 9.18 9.02
C VAL A 228 4.55 9.31 9.06
N HIS A 229 5.11 9.28 10.27
CA HIS A 229 6.54 9.36 10.52
C HIS A 229 6.93 8.47 11.70
N LYS A 230 8.23 8.21 11.87
CA LYS A 230 8.75 7.37 12.95
C LYS A 230 9.74 8.18 13.82
N SER A 231 9.30 9.37 14.22
CA SER A 231 10.11 10.40 14.89
C SER A 231 11.28 10.94 14.04
N ASP A 232 11.19 10.83 12.72
CA ASP A 232 12.10 11.43 11.73
C ASP A 232 11.52 12.68 11.05
N LEU A 233 10.48 13.25 11.67
CA LEU A 233 9.89 14.54 11.30
C LEU A 233 9.85 15.43 12.57
N SER A 234 10.66 16.48 12.57
CA SER A 234 10.87 17.37 13.71
C SER A 234 9.62 18.21 14.01
N GLU A 235 9.44 18.62 15.27
CA GLU A 235 8.31 19.48 15.64
C GLU A 235 8.32 20.80 14.86
N ASN A 236 9.50 21.39 14.61
CA ASN A 236 9.64 22.60 13.81
C ASN A 236 9.14 22.40 12.38
N ASP A 237 9.48 21.27 11.75
CA ASP A 237 9.03 20.96 10.40
C ASP A 237 7.53 20.63 10.35
N GLN A 238 6.99 19.99 11.39
CA GLN A 238 5.54 19.83 11.56
C GLN A 238 4.83 21.20 11.62
N GLN A 239 5.39 22.18 12.33
CA GLN A 239 4.83 23.54 12.38
C GLN A 239 4.84 24.23 11.01
N LEU A 240 5.87 24.03 10.19
CA LEU A 240 5.89 24.56 8.82
C LEU A 240 4.78 23.94 7.94
N LEU A 241 4.54 22.63 8.08
CA LEU A 241 3.46 21.94 7.38
C LEU A 241 2.08 22.41 7.85
N ILE A 242 1.90 22.59 9.17
CA ILE A 242 0.67 23.17 9.75
C ILE A 242 0.43 24.57 9.21
N ALA A 243 1.45 25.43 9.19
CA ALA A 243 1.34 26.78 8.67
C ALA A 243 0.86 26.78 7.21
N SER A 244 1.43 25.94 6.35
CA SER A 244 1.00 25.80 4.96
C SER A 244 -0.43 25.26 4.81
N ALA A 245 -0.82 24.30 5.64
CA ALA A 245 -2.14 23.69 5.61
C ALA A 245 -3.25 24.61 6.15
N ARG A 246 -2.92 25.53 7.05
CA ARG A 246 -3.88 26.35 7.81
C ARG A 246 -3.78 27.85 7.55
N GLU A 247 -2.92 28.28 6.63
CA GLU A 247 -2.73 29.68 6.27
C GLU A 247 -4.06 30.35 5.87
N SER A 248 -4.42 31.39 6.59
CA SER A 248 -5.73 32.07 6.50
C SER A 248 -5.74 33.26 5.53
N GLU A 249 -4.58 33.74 5.09
CA GLU A 249 -4.46 34.95 4.26
C GLU A 249 -4.79 34.71 2.77
N SER A 250 -4.82 33.45 2.33
CA SER A 250 -5.28 33.08 1.00
C SER A 250 -6.76 32.75 1.03
N LEU A 251 -7.61 33.78 0.87
CA LEU A 251 -9.08 33.67 0.88
C LEU A 251 -9.64 32.66 -0.15
N ASP A 252 -8.86 32.32 -1.17
CA ASP A 252 -9.28 31.47 -2.28
C ASP A 252 -9.07 29.97 -2.04
N TYR A 253 -8.34 29.56 -0.99
CA TYR A 253 -8.01 28.13 -0.77
C TYR A 253 -8.36 27.61 0.63
N PRO A 254 -9.19 26.56 0.75
CA PRO A 254 -9.66 26.05 2.04
C PRO A 254 -8.51 25.50 2.90
N PRO A 255 -8.59 25.67 4.23
CA PRO A 255 -7.63 25.05 5.14
C PRO A 255 -7.80 23.53 5.13
N GLN A 256 -6.72 22.79 5.36
CA GLN A 256 -6.72 21.32 5.36
C GLN A 256 -6.82 20.76 6.78
N GLU A 257 -7.47 19.60 6.92
CA GLU A 257 -7.46 18.80 8.14
C GLU A 257 -6.17 17.97 8.16
N LEU A 258 -5.20 18.35 8.99
CA LEU A 258 -3.86 17.78 9.01
C LEU A 258 -3.58 17.06 10.35
N TRP A 259 -3.09 15.83 10.24
CA TRP A 259 -2.70 14.95 11.33
C TRP A 259 -1.28 14.43 11.12
N PHE A 260 -0.56 14.23 12.22
CA PHE A 260 0.73 13.56 12.26
C PHE A 260 0.59 12.27 13.06
N LEU A 261 1.03 11.15 12.48
CA LEU A 261 1.03 9.85 13.15
C LEU A 261 2.46 9.40 13.40
N ASN A 262 2.87 9.41 14.67
CA ASN A 262 4.18 8.91 15.08
C ASN A 262 4.09 7.42 15.43
N VAL A 263 4.57 6.56 14.54
CA VAL A 263 4.51 5.10 14.68
C VAL A 263 5.72 4.50 15.39
N LYS A 264 6.63 5.32 15.92
CA LYS A 264 7.88 4.83 16.52
C LYS A 264 7.65 3.73 17.57
N SER A 265 6.65 3.89 18.43
CA SER A 265 6.33 2.96 19.51
C SER A 265 5.87 1.57 19.04
N LEU A 266 5.41 1.45 17.80
CA LEU A 266 5.00 0.15 17.23
C LEU A 266 6.19 -0.72 16.85
N LEU A 267 7.38 -0.12 16.71
CA LEU A 267 8.55 -0.76 16.13
C LEU A 267 9.60 -1.05 17.20
N LYS A 268 10.24 -2.21 17.09
CA LYS A 268 11.48 -2.47 17.82
C LYS A 268 12.61 -1.57 17.31
N ASP A 269 13.44 -1.07 18.23
CA ASP A 269 14.53 -0.14 17.92
C ASP A 269 15.47 -0.66 16.81
N ASP A 270 15.85 -1.95 16.88
CA ASP A 270 16.73 -2.59 15.89
C ASP A 270 16.15 -2.65 14.47
N TYR A 271 14.83 -2.51 14.33
CA TYR A 271 14.13 -2.53 13.05
C TYR A 271 13.84 -1.15 12.49
N MET A 272 13.78 -0.11 13.33
CA MET A 272 13.52 1.27 12.88
C MET A 272 14.51 1.71 11.79
N ALA A 273 15.78 1.33 11.92
CA ALA A 273 16.84 1.68 10.97
C ALA A 273 16.71 0.97 9.61
N LYS A 274 15.81 -0.01 9.48
CA LYS A 274 15.52 -0.74 8.22
C LYS A 274 14.42 -0.06 7.41
N PHE A 275 13.51 0.65 8.07
CA PHE A 275 12.55 1.54 7.42
C PHE A 275 13.26 2.85 7.06
N LYS A 276 13.81 2.91 5.84
CA LYS A 276 14.55 4.04 5.30
C LYS A 276 14.16 4.27 3.84
N ARG A 277 14.18 5.53 3.42
CA ARG A 277 13.82 5.92 2.05
C ARG A 277 12.42 5.38 1.71
N PHE A 278 12.28 4.67 0.60
CA PHE A 278 11.03 4.12 0.10
C PHE A 278 10.30 3.21 1.10
N SER A 279 11.02 2.47 1.96
CA SER A 279 10.36 1.51 2.84
C SER A 279 9.53 2.15 3.96
N ASN A 280 9.69 3.46 4.25
CA ASN A 280 8.81 4.17 5.18
C ASN A 280 7.34 4.18 4.73
N LYS A 281 7.08 4.08 3.41
CA LYS A 281 5.72 3.98 2.87
C LYS A 281 4.93 2.81 3.45
N TRP A 282 5.60 1.68 3.75
CA TRP A 282 4.95 0.52 4.36
C TRP A 282 4.40 0.84 5.75
N LEU A 283 5.10 1.65 6.54
CA LEU A 283 4.59 2.11 7.82
C LEU A 283 3.36 3.00 7.62
N ALA A 284 3.42 3.90 6.65
CA ALA A 284 2.34 4.84 6.37
C ALA A 284 1.06 4.11 5.94
N ILE A 285 1.13 3.28 4.90
CA ILE A 285 -0.05 2.57 4.39
C ILE A 285 -0.59 1.53 5.37
N THR A 286 0.26 0.88 6.17
CA THR A 286 -0.16 -0.16 7.13
C THR A 286 -0.84 0.45 8.36
N PHE A 287 -0.24 1.49 8.94
CA PHE A 287 -0.65 2.01 10.26
C PHE A 287 -1.53 3.25 10.21
N CYS A 288 -1.78 3.83 9.04
CA CYS A 288 -2.71 4.96 8.92
C CYS A 288 -4.12 4.62 9.44
N SER A 289 -4.85 5.66 9.84
CA SER A 289 -6.18 5.54 10.47
C SER A 289 -7.29 5.15 9.48
N PHE A 290 -7.09 5.39 8.18
CA PHE A 290 -8.14 5.26 7.16
C PHE A 290 -8.34 3.83 6.68
N GLN A 291 -9.56 3.39 6.33
CA GLN A 291 -9.77 2.09 5.69
C GLN A 291 -9.31 2.09 4.24
N THR A 292 -9.69 3.13 3.48
CA THR A 292 -9.34 3.29 2.06
C THR A 292 -8.43 4.50 1.87
N PRO A 293 -7.15 4.42 2.29
CA PRO A 293 -6.20 5.51 2.08
C PRO A 293 -5.81 5.66 0.60
N ILE A 294 -5.57 6.91 0.19
CA ILE A 294 -4.74 7.24 -0.97
C ILE A 294 -3.32 7.48 -0.43
N LEU A 295 -2.37 6.64 -0.82
CA LEU A 295 -0.95 6.88 -0.52
C LEU A 295 -0.39 7.83 -1.57
N LEU A 296 0.32 8.88 -1.15
CA LEU A 296 0.88 9.89 -2.03
C LEU A 296 2.31 10.26 -1.62
N ASP A 297 3.22 10.26 -2.60
CA ASP A 297 4.59 10.76 -2.42
C ASP A 297 4.61 12.28 -2.31
N SER A 298 5.61 12.82 -1.60
CA SER A 298 5.79 14.27 -1.44
C SER A 298 6.05 14.98 -2.77
N ASP A 299 6.62 14.30 -3.77
CA ASP A 299 6.89 14.84 -5.11
C ASP A 299 5.85 14.41 -6.17
N THR A 300 4.69 13.92 -5.72
CA THR A 300 3.56 13.59 -6.59
C THR A 300 2.52 14.69 -6.57
N VAL A 301 2.14 15.19 -7.75
CA VAL A 301 1.26 16.35 -7.91
C VAL A 301 -0.04 15.95 -8.61
N PRO A 302 -1.19 15.99 -7.93
CA PRO A 302 -2.49 15.77 -8.55
C PRO A 302 -2.93 16.99 -9.37
N PHE A 303 -3.74 16.74 -10.42
CA PHE A 303 -4.35 17.75 -11.29
C PHE A 303 -5.88 17.66 -11.30
N VAL A 304 -6.43 16.71 -10.55
CA VAL A 304 -7.85 16.48 -10.35
C VAL A 304 -8.15 16.32 -8.85
N SER A 305 -9.42 16.43 -8.45
CA SER A 305 -9.81 16.09 -7.08
C SER A 305 -9.41 14.65 -6.76
N LEU A 306 -8.87 14.41 -5.56
CA LEU A 306 -8.47 13.07 -5.11
C LEU A 306 -9.67 12.10 -5.02
N ASP A 307 -10.89 12.62 -4.81
CA ASP A 307 -12.11 11.80 -4.81
C ASP A 307 -12.32 11.06 -6.14
N THR A 308 -11.80 11.61 -7.24
CA THR A 308 -11.86 11.00 -8.58
C THR A 308 -11.32 9.57 -8.57
N PHE A 309 -10.28 9.28 -7.78
CA PHE A 309 -9.65 7.97 -7.76
C PHE A 309 -10.51 6.89 -7.08
N TYR A 310 -11.38 7.28 -6.13
CA TYR A 310 -12.36 6.35 -5.55
C TYR A 310 -13.52 6.04 -6.51
N GLU A 311 -13.78 6.94 -7.46
CA GLU A 311 -14.88 6.80 -8.40
C GLU A 311 -14.55 5.98 -9.64
N MET A 312 -13.26 5.70 -9.87
CA MET A 312 -12.77 4.86 -10.95
C MET A 312 -13.28 3.41 -10.85
N ASP A 313 -13.65 2.83 -11.99
CA ASP A 313 -14.22 1.49 -12.07
C ASP A 313 -13.22 0.43 -11.60
N GLU A 314 -11.94 0.66 -11.84
CA GLU A 314 -10.80 -0.11 -11.36
C GLU A 314 -10.86 -0.28 -9.84
N PHE A 315 -10.89 0.84 -9.10
CA PHE A 315 -10.94 0.83 -7.64
C PHE A 315 -12.23 0.22 -7.12
N LYS A 316 -13.39 0.61 -7.67
CA LYS A 316 -14.70 0.08 -7.25
C LYS A 316 -14.76 -1.45 -7.38
N ARG A 317 -14.19 -1.99 -8.45
CA ARG A 317 -14.23 -3.42 -8.76
C ARG A 317 -13.30 -4.24 -7.87
N THR A 318 -12.05 -3.82 -7.71
CA THR A 318 -11.06 -4.64 -6.99
C THR A 318 -10.81 -4.18 -5.56
N GLY A 319 -10.98 -2.90 -5.24
CA GLY A 319 -10.47 -2.29 -4.01
C GLY A 319 -9.03 -1.78 -4.13
N THR A 320 -8.47 -1.76 -5.35
CA THR A 320 -7.11 -1.28 -5.62
C THR A 320 -7.09 -0.37 -6.85
N LEU A 321 -6.26 0.65 -6.85
CA LEU A 321 -5.92 1.41 -8.05
C LEU A 321 -4.41 1.63 -8.11
N PHE A 322 -3.77 1.01 -9.09
CA PHE A 322 -2.35 1.17 -9.39
C PHE A 322 -2.14 1.83 -10.75
N PHE A 323 -0.97 2.44 -10.94
CA PHE A 323 -0.60 3.08 -12.21
C PHE A 323 0.68 2.45 -12.75
N LYS A 324 0.83 2.41 -14.07
CA LYS A 324 2.00 1.79 -14.71
C LYS A 324 3.24 2.69 -14.58
N ASP A 325 4.44 2.16 -14.41
CA ASP A 325 5.68 2.93 -14.56
C ASP A 325 6.10 2.95 -16.05
N ARG A 326 7.15 3.70 -16.36
CA ARG A 326 7.75 3.79 -17.68
C ARG A 326 8.27 2.42 -18.14
N SER A 327 7.82 1.98 -19.31
CA SER A 327 8.37 0.77 -19.94
C SER A 327 9.68 1.07 -20.68
N PHE A 328 10.81 0.66 -20.09
CA PHE A 328 12.15 0.78 -20.68
C PHE A 328 12.71 -0.58 -21.09
N PRO A 329 13.22 -0.74 -22.33
CA PRO A 329 13.73 -2.04 -22.80
C PRO A 329 15.04 -2.46 -22.13
N THR A 330 15.77 -1.51 -21.56
CA THR A 330 17.13 -1.69 -21.03
C THR A 330 17.14 -2.16 -19.57
N SER A 331 16.05 -1.95 -18.82
CA SER A 331 15.93 -2.38 -17.42
C SER A 331 15.14 -3.69 -17.34
N LYS A 332 15.83 -4.81 -17.55
CA LYS A 332 15.26 -6.15 -17.48
C LYS A 332 15.76 -6.94 -16.29
N LEU A 333 14.92 -7.84 -15.81
CA LEU A 333 15.33 -8.88 -14.87
C LEU A 333 16.17 -9.95 -15.59
N GLY A 334 17.20 -10.42 -14.90
CA GLY A 334 17.99 -11.56 -15.38
C GLY A 334 17.18 -12.85 -15.33
N SER A 335 17.51 -13.81 -16.20
CA SER A 335 16.77 -15.09 -16.28
C SER A 335 16.73 -15.84 -14.94
N HIS A 336 17.78 -15.73 -14.12
CA HIS A 336 17.79 -16.34 -12.78
C HIS A 336 16.75 -15.70 -11.85
N GLN A 337 16.64 -14.37 -11.85
CA GLN A 337 15.66 -13.63 -11.05
C GLN A 337 14.22 -14.01 -11.47
N ILE A 338 13.97 -14.10 -12.77
CA ILE A 338 12.68 -14.54 -13.31
C ILE A 338 12.36 -15.98 -12.89
N ASN A 339 13.32 -16.90 -12.99
CA ASN A 339 13.10 -18.29 -12.56
C ASN A 339 12.79 -18.38 -11.07
N VAL A 340 13.39 -17.53 -10.24
CA VAL A 340 13.10 -17.45 -8.80
C VAL A 340 11.68 -16.92 -8.57
N LEU A 341 11.31 -15.82 -9.23
CA LEU A 341 9.95 -15.26 -9.13
C LEU A 341 8.89 -16.25 -9.61
N LYS A 342 9.11 -16.94 -10.73
CA LYS A 342 8.23 -18.02 -11.21
C LYS A 342 8.05 -19.12 -10.18
N LYS A 343 9.14 -19.59 -9.56
CA LYS A 343 9.06 -20.60 -8.49
C LYS A 343 8.28 -20.11 -7.27
N VAL A 344 8.48 -18.86 -6.87
CA VAL A 344 7.72 -18.26 -5.76
C VAL A 344 6.23 -18.19 -6.11
N ILE A 345 5.89 -17.74 -7.33
CA ILE A 345 4.50 -17.69 -7.80
C ILE A 345 3.90 -19.10 -7.88
N ASP A 346 4.62 -20.07 -8.44
CA ASP A 346 4.19 -21.46 -8.53
C ASP A 346 3.93 -22.07 -7.15
N ASN A 347 4.84 -21.87 -6.20
CA ASN A 347 4.65 -22.38 -4.84
C ASN A 347 3.44 -21.76 -4.14
N CYS A 348 3.09 -20.50 -4.44
CA CYS A 348 1.93 -19.83 -3.84
C CYS A 348 0.61 -20.15 -4.56
N LEU A 349 0.64 -20.26 -5.89
CA LEU A 349 -0.56 -20.36 -6.74
C LEU A 349 -0.80 -21.75 -7.34
N GLY A 350 0.19 -22.62 -7.35
CA GLY A 350 0.20 -23.90 -8.06
C GLY A 350 0.20 -23.73 -9.58
N ILE A 351 0.88 -22.69 -10.09
CA ILE A 351 0.95 -22.36 -11.52
C ILE A 351 2.41 -22.05 -11.89
N PRO A 352 3.12 -22.93 -12.64
CA PRO A 352 4.54 -22.77 -12.98
C PRO A 352 4.89 -21.56 -13.85
N LEU A 353 3.94 -21.10 -14.67
CA LEU A 353 4.11 -20.01 -15.65
C LEU A 353 5.21 -20.29 -16.70
N ASP A 354 5.34 -21.55 -17.13
CA ASP A 354 6.30 -21.98 -18.15
C ASP A 354 5.67 -22.22 -19.53
N SER A 355 4.34 -22.28 -19.60
CA SER A 355 3.60 -22.52 -20.82
C SER A 355 2.47 -21.53 -21.02
N LYS A 356 1.99 -21.39 -22.27
CA LYS A 356 0.77 -20.63 -22.58
C LYS A 356 -0.44 -21.14 -21.79
N LYS A 357 -0.52 -22.45 -21.57
CA LYS A 357 -1.59 -23.07 -20.77
C LYS A 357 -1.58 -22.53 -19.34
N ASP A 358 -0.40 -22.35 -18.74
CA ASP A 358 -0.28 -21.83 -17.37
C ASP A 358 -0.76 -20.37 -17.29
N LEU A 359 -0.40 -19.54 -18.29
CA LEU A 359 -0.89 -18.17 -18.41
C LEU A 359 -2.41 -18.13 -18.61
N ASP A 360 -2.98 -19.02 -19.42
CA ASP A 360 -4.43 -19.15 -19.60
C ASP A 360 -5.14 -19.56 -18.29
N LEU A 361 -4.51 -20.42 -17.48
CA LEU A 361 -5.01 -20.78 -16.14
C LEU A 361 -4.98 -19.59 -15.19
N LEU A 362 -3.88 -18.83 -15.18
CA LEU A 362 -3.76 -17.64 -14.35
C LEU A 362 -4.77 -16.56 -14.78
N ASN A 363 -4.98 -16.37 -16.08
CA ASN A 363 -5.97 -15.42 -16.59
C ASN A 363 -7.39 -15.75 -16.09
N LYS A 364 -7.77 -17.03 -16.14
CA LYS A 364 -9.07 -17.47 -15.60
C LYS A 364 -9.22 -17.25 -14.09
N ARG A 365 -8.09 -17.17 -13.36
CA ARG A 365 -8.04 -16.93 -11.93
C ARG A 365 -8.13 -15.44 -11.60
N LEU A 366 -7.30 -14.61 -12.23
CA LEU A 366 -7.29 -13.16 -12.01
C LEU A 366 -8.56 -12.49 -12.58
N LYS A 367 -9.01 -12.91 -13.77
CA LYS A 367 -10.17 -12.33 -14.48
C LYS A 367 -10.06 -10.81 -14.66
N ASP A 368 -8.85 -10.34 -14.88
CA ASP A 368 -8.53 -8.93 -15.05
C ASP A 368 -7.37 -8.80 -16.06
N ASP A 369 -7.66 -8.13 -17.18
CA ASP A 369 -6.70 -8.01 -18.28
C ASP A 369 -5.47 -7.16 -17.89
N MET A 370 -5.64 -6.16 -17.02
CA MET A 370 -4.53 -5.29 -16.60
C MET A 370 -3.63 -5.99 -15.58
N ALA A 371 -4.21 -6.76 -14.66
CA ALA A 371 -3.45 -7.62 -13.76
C ALA A 371 -2.67 -8.69 -14.53
N MET A 372 -3.28 -9.28 -15.56
CA MET A 372 -2.61 -10.24 -16.43
C MET A 372 -1.49 -9.61 -17.26
N ASP A 373 -1.68 -8.40 -17.80
CA ASP A 373 -0.62 -7.68 -18.53
C ASP A 373 0.59 -7.40 -17.63
N ALA A 374 0.38 -7.10 -16.35
CA ALA A 374 1.47 -6.96 -15.37
C ALA A 374 2.28 -8.27 -15.22
N VAL A 375 1.58 -9.40 -15.04
CA VAL A 375 2.23 -10.71 -14.89
C VAL A 375 2.96 -11.12 -16.17
N GLU A 376 2.35 -10.95 -17.34
CA GLU A 376 2.98 -11.27 -18.62
C GLU A 376 4.20 -10.37 -18.89
N SER A 377 4.11 -9.08 -18.53
CA SER A 377 5.23 -8.15 -18.65
C SER A 377 6.39 -8.55 -17.75
N LEU A 378 6.13 -9.00 -16.52
CA LEU A 378 7.16 -9.54 -15.63
C LEU A 378 7.75 -10.84 -16.19
N VAL A 379 6.91 -11.82 -16.51
CA VAL A 379 7.32 -13.21 -16.71
C VAL A 379 7.81 -13.48 -18.14
N THR A 380 7.19 -12.86 -19.14
CA THR A 380 7.53 -13.04 -20.56
C THR A 380 8.45 -11.94 -21.07
N LYS A 381 8.20 -10.68 -20.71
CA LYS A 381 9.02 -9.54 -21.20
C LYS A 381 10.24 -9.26 -20.31
N HIS A 382 10.30 -9.88 -19.12
CA HIS A 382 11.31 -9.65 -18.09
C HIS A 382 11.36 -8.18 -17.64
N GLN A 383 10.23 -7.49 -17.72
CA GLN A 383 10.14 -6.08 -17.39
C GLN A 383 10.36 -5.91 -15.88
N LYS A 384 11.35 -5.08 -15.52
CA LYS A 384 11.72 -4.85 -14.13
C LYS A 384 10.80 -3.85 -13.42
N HIS A 385 10.25 -2.89 -14.14
CA HIS A 385 9.42 -1.83 -13.57
C HIS A 385 8.09 -1.82 -14.29
N TYR A 386 7.02 -2.16 -13.59
CA TYR A 386 5.66 -2.14 -14.11
C TYR A 386 4.78 -1.17 -13.32
N MET A 387 4.97 -1.01 -12.00
CA MET A 387 4.11 -0.17 -11.16
C MET A 387 4.80 1.14 -10.75
N GLU A 388 4.07 2.26 -10.81
CA GLU A 388 4.41 3.49 -10.12
C GLU A 388 3.69 3.56 -8.76
N SER A 389 4.44 3.92 -7.71
CA SER A 389 4.00 4.01 -6.31
C SER A 389 3.85 5.45 -5.80
N GLY A 390 4.04 6.43 -6.69
CA GLY A 390 3.87 7.86 -6.37
C GLY A 390 2.44 8.21 -5.94
N LEU A 391 1.45 7.46 -6.45
CA LEU A 391 0.06 7.47 -6.03
C LEU A 391 -0.51 6.04 -6.15
N LEU A 392 -1.17 5.56 -5.11
CA LEU A 392 -1.99 4.34 -5.16
C LEU A 392 -3.19 4.44 -4.22
N VAL A 393 -4.21 3.63 -4.48
CA VAL A 393 -5.39 3.51 -3.61
C VAL A 393 -5.58 2.05 -3.23
N LEU A 394 -5.84 1.78 -1.95
CA LEU A 394 -5.99 0.43 -1.41
C LEU A 394 -7.12 0.38 -0.38
N ASP A 395 -8.04 -0.56 -0.51
CA ASP A 395 -9.01 -0.91 0.53
C ASP A 395 -8.40 -1.93 1.50
N LYS A 396 -7.99 -1.46 2.70
CA LYS A 396 -7.39 -2.33 3.70
C LYS A 396 -8.35 -3.42 4.16
N GLN A 397 -9.66 -3.17 4.23
CA GLN A 397 -10.60 -4.20 4.67
C GLN A 397 -10.59 -5.42 3.74
N LYS A 398 -10.34 -5.21 2.44
CA LYS A 398 -10.21 -6.29 1.46
C LYS A 398 -8.81 -6.90 1.44
N HIS A 399 -7.76 -6.07 1.51
CA HIS A 399 -6.42 -6.46 1.09
C HIS A 399 -5.33 -6.43 2.18
N PHE A 400 -5.67 -6.22 3.45
CA PHE A 400 -4.66 -5.99 4.49
C PHE A 400 -3.63 -7.11 4.64
N PHE A 401 -4.05 -8.38 4.58
CA PHE A 401 -3.09 -9.48 4.68
C PHE A 401 -2.17 -9.57 3.46
N SER A 402 -2.69 -9.23 2.27
CA SER A 402 -1.87 -9.08 1.06
C SER A 402 -0.84 -7.97 1.22
N LEU A 403 -1.18 -6.88 1.93
CA LEU A 403 -0.25 -5.81 2.30
C LEU A 403 0.86 -6.29 3.26
N LEU A 404 0.53 -7.17 4.23
CA LEU A 404 1.55 -7.79 5.09
C LEU A 404 2.51 -8.67 4.30
N VAL A 405 2.01 -9.40 3.29
CA VAL A 405 2.84 -10.14 2.34
C VAL A 405 3.73 -9.20 1.54
N SER A 406 3.20 -8.09 1.01
CA SER A 406 4.00 -7.07 0.31
C SER A 406 5.13 -6.50 1.17
N MET A 407 4.82 -6.15 2.42
CA MET A 407 5.83 -5.64 3.35
C MET A 407 6.88 -6.72 3.69
N MET A 408 6.49 -7.98 3.83
CA MET A 408 7.45 -9.07 4.01
C MET A 408 8.36 -9.27 2.79
N LEU A 409 7.85 -9.14 1.57
CA LEU A 409 8.66 -9.17 0.35
C LEU A 409 9.65 -8.00 0.27
N GLN A 410 9.27 -6.80 0.73
CA GLN A 410 10.17 -5.64 0.80
C GLN A 410 11.43 -5.92 1.63
N PHE A 411 11.32 -6.75 2.66
CA PHE A 411 12.43 -7.07 3.56
C PHE A 411 13.02 -8.45 3.32
N SER A 412 12.65 -9.09 2.21
CA SER A 412 13.15 -10.40 1.79
C SER A 412 14.49 -10.30 1.05
N PRO A 413 15.21 -11.44 0.86
CA PRO A 413 16.44 -11.43 0.07
C PRO A 413 16.22 -11.14 -1.43
N ILE A 414 14.98 -11.13 -1.92
CA ILE A 414 14.67 -10.75 -3.30
C ILE A 414 14.31 -9.27 -3.46
N GLN A 415 14.35 -8.47 -2.38
CA GLN A 415 14.06 -7.03 -2.42
C GLN A 415 14.79 -6.31 -3.56
N GLU A 416 16.09 -6.58 -3.71
CA GLU A 416 16.98 -5.89 -4.66
C GLU A 416 16.66 -6.17 -6.13
N TYR A 417 15.74 -7.10 -6.41
CA TYR A 417 15.29 -7.39 -7.77
C TYR A 417 14.59 -6.18 -8.38
N PHE A 418 13.96 -5.35 -7.56
CA PHE A 418 13.25 -4.16 -7.99
C PHE A 418 13.87 -2.89 -7.42
N TYR A 419 13.53 -1.76 -8.00
CA TYR A 419 13.98 -0.46 -7.51
C TYR A 419 12.97 0.07 -6.49
N GLY A 420 13.33 0.01 -5.21
CA GLY A 420 12.48 0.51 -4.13
C GLY A 420 11.40 -0.49 -3.71
N ASP A 421 10.16 -0.01 -3.68
CA ASP A 421 8.99 -0.64 -3.08
C ASP A 421 7.91 -1.08 -4.09
N LYS A 422 7.89 -0.44 -5.26
CA LYS A 422 6.71 -0.34 -6.13
C LYS A 422 6.11 -1.69 -6.53
N GLU A 423 6.93 -2.63 -6.98
CA GLU A 423 6.42 -3.92 -7.49
C GLU A 423 5.85 -4.81 -6.38
N TRP A 424 6.24 -4.59 -5.11
CA TRP A 424 5.81 -5.45 -4.01
C TRP A 424 4.34 -5.27 -3.65
N PHE A 425 3.73 -4.12 -3.95
CA PHE A 425 2.29 -3.88 -3.73
C PHE A 425 1.44 -4.90 -4.50
N TRP A 426 1.58 -4.96 -5.83
CA TRP A 426 0.79 -5.87 -6.65
C TRP A 426 1.27 -7.32 -6.57
N LEU A 427 2.57 -7.57 -6.37
CA LEU A 427 3.07 -8.93 -6.15
C LEU A 427 2.53 -9.56 -4.87
N GLY A 428 2.38 -8.79 -3.79
CA GLY A 428 1.77 -9.32 -2.55
C GLY A 428 0.31 -9.73 -2.75
N LEU A 429 -0.45 -8.95 -3.53
CA LEU A 429 -1.81 -9.29 -3.95
C LEU A 429 -1.84 -10.55 -4.83
N LEU A 430 -0.98 -10.62 -5.85
CA LEU A 430 -0.87 -11.80 -6.70
C LEU A 430 -0.56 -13.07 -5.91
N LEU A 431 0.47 -13.04 -5.06
CA LEU A 431 0.91 -14.21 -4.29
C LEU A 431 -0.14 -14.64 -3.24
N SER A 432 -0.96 -13.70 -2.78
CA SER A 432 -2.09 -13.96 -1.88
C SER A 432 -3.36 -14.42 -2.61
N ASN A 433 -3.30 -14.58 -3.94
CA ASN A 433 -4.46 -14.89 -4.79
C ASN A 433 -5.61 -13.89 -4.60
N ASP A 434 -5.25 -12.62 -4.44
CA ASP A 434 -6.17 -11.52 -4.20
C ASP A 434 -6.42 -10.73 -5.49
N THR A 435 -7.53 -10.00 -5.54
CA THR A 435 -7.87 -9.19 -6.72
C THR A 435 -7.11 -7.88 -6.72
N PHE A 436 -6.59 -7.49 -7.88
CA PHE A 436 -5.98 -6.19 -8.09
C PHE A 436 -6.11 -5.77 -9.55
N THR A 437 -5.87 -4.50 -9.83
CA THR A 437 -5.88 -3.99 -11.21
C THR A 437 -5.04 -2.73 -11.33
N PHE A 438 -4.76 -2.33 -12.57
CA PHE A 438 -4.05 -1.10 -12.93
C PHE A 438 -4.96 -0.21 -13.76
N HIS A 439 -4.73 1.09 -13.69
CA HIS A 439 -5.26 2.06 -14.63
C HIS A 439 -4.89 1.66 -16.07
N PRO A 440 -5.84 1.64 -17.01
CA PRO A 440 -5.65 1.06 -18.33
C PRO A 440 -4.75 1.90 -19.26
N VAL A 441 -4.56 3.18 -18.95
CA VAL A 441 -3.74 4.08 -19.77
C VAL A 441 -2.26 3.92 -19.39
N GLU A 442 -1.41 3.76 -20.41
CA GLU A 442 0.04 3.75 -20.24
C GLU A 442 0.55 5.03 -19.58
N ALA A 443 1.65 4.92 -18.83
CA ALA A 443 2.34 6.09 -18.32
C ALA A 443 2.75 7.00 -19.49
N SER A 444 2.47 8.29 -19.37
CA SER A 444 2.66 9.29 -20.42
C SER A 444 3.77 10.28 -20.08
N ASN A 445 4.24 10.99 -21.10
CA ASN A 445 5.15 12.13 -20.93
C ASN A 445 4.36 13.42 -21.16
N VAL A 446 4.58 14.43 -20.33
CA VAL A 446 3.94 15.74 -20.44
C VAL A 446 5.01 16.83 -20.52
N GLY A 447 4.81 17.81 -21.39
CA GLY A 447 5.87 18.78 -21.67
C GLY A 447 5.66 19.61 -22.94
N ALA A 448 6.68 20.40 -23.25
CA ALA A 448 6.85 21.00 -24.58
C ALA A 448 7.44 19.97 -25.56
N LEU A 449 7.05 20.09 -26.84
CA LEU A 449 7.64 19.29 -27.91
C LEU A 449 9.06 19.78 -28.24
N LYS A 450 9.94 18.89 -28.69
CA LYS A 450 11.25 19.30 -29.23
C LYS A 450 11.09 20.05 -30.55
N ASP A 451 12.00 20.98 -30.83
CA ASP A 451 11.99 21.85 -32.03
C ASP A 451 11.85 21.12 -33.37
N LEU A 452 12.37 19.90 -33.49
CA LEU A 452 12.29 19.09 -34.71
C LEU A 452 10.97 18.31 -34.87
N SER A 453 9.98 18.56 -34.01
CA SER A 453 8.68 17.89 -34.05
C SER A 453 7.81 18.45 -35.17
N THR A 454 7.09 17.57 -35.86
CA THR A 454 6.09 17.89 -36.88
C THR A 454 4.72 17.35 -36.44
N PRO A 455 3.62 17.76 -37.08
CA PRO A 455 2.30 17.19 -36.81
C PRO A 455 2.22 15.66 -36.99
N ASP A 456 3.13 15.07 -37.77
CA ASP A 456 3.16 13.64 -38.06
C ASP A 456 4.21 12.87 -37.24
N SER A 457 5.17 13.56 -36.60
CA SER A 457 6.24 12.94 -35.83
C SER A 457 6.77 13.88 -34.75
N ALA A 458 6.64 13.51 -33.48
CA ALA A 458 7.06 14.35 -32.36
C ALA A 458 7.88 13.57 -31.33
N GLN A 459 8.74 14.30 -30.61
CA GLN A 459 9.45 13.80 -29.44
C GLN A 459 9.29 14.78 -28.28
N MET A 460 9.09 14.24 -27.09
CA MET A 460 9.05 14.97 -25.84
C MET A 460 10.03 14.35 -24.86
N CYS A 461 10.71 15.17 -24.06
CA CYS A 461 11.53 14.71 -22.95
C CYS A 461 11.16 15.51 -21.69
N SER A 462 10.98 14.81 -20.58
CA SER A 462 10.67 15.41 -19.29
C SER A 462 11.18 14.49 -18.18
N ILE A 463 11.42 15.07 -17.00
CA ILE A 463 11.65 14.27 -15.80
C ILE A 463 10.33 13.74 -15.22
N GLN A 464 9.23 14.44 -15.49
CA GLN A 464 7.91 14.11 -14.96
C GLN A 464 7.40 12.79 -15.56
N LEU A 465 6.92 11.90 -14.70
CA LEU A 465 6.07 10.78 -15.11
C LEU A 465 4.63 11.24 -15.02
N SER A 466 3.85 11.11 -16.09
CA SER A 466 2.45 11.51 -16.08
C SER A 466 1.48 10.36 -16.24
N HIS A 467 0.32 10.53 -15.62
CA HIS A 467 -0.83 9.66 -15.78
C HIS A 467 -2.01 10.49 -16.25
N THR A 468 -2.68 10.00 -17.29
CA THR A 468 -3.83 10.67 -17.90
C THR A 468 -5.07 9.78 -17.83
N ASP A 469 -6.24 10.40 -17.94
CA ASP A 469 -7.45 9.65 -18.25
C ASP A 469 -7.44 9.16 -19.71
N ILE A 470 -8.49 8.44 -20.11
CA ILE A 470 -8.62 7.92 -21.48
C ILE A 470 -8.74 9.01 -22.56
N HIS A 471 -8.95 10.28 -22.17
CA HIS A 471 -9.06 11.43 -23.04
C HIS A 471 -7.78 12.28 -23.08
N GLY A 472 -6.76 11.91 -22.32
CA GLY A 472 -5.49 12.64 -22.23
C GLY A 472 -5.48 13.79 -21.23
N ASN A 473 -6.50 13.95 -20.38
CA ASN A 473 -6.45 14.92 -19.29
C ASN A 473 -5.47 14.41 -18.22
N VAL A 474 -4.60 15.28 -17.72
CA VAL A 474 -3.64 14.92 -16.67
C VAL A 474 -4.39 14.63 -15.37
N LEU A 475 -4.19 13.43 -14.82
CA LEU A 475 -4.68 13.03 -13.51
C LEU A 475 -3.68 13.44 -12.42
N TRP A 476 -2.43 13.03 -12.59
CA TRP A 476 -1.34 13.32 -11.67
C TRP A 476 0.05 13.13 -12.32
N LEU A 477 1.08 13.72 -11.68
CA LEU A 477 2.47 13.67 -12.10
C LEU A 477 3.38 13.24 -10.94
N ASN A 478 4.40 12.41 -11.18
CA ASN A 478 5.51 12.23 -10.24
C ASN A 478 6.76 13.00 -10.69
N GLY A 479 7.49 13.56 -9.72
CA GLY A 479 8.76 14.24 -9.92
C GLY A 479 8.73 15.75 -9.71
N GLY A 480 7.69 16.28 -9.04
CA GLY A 480 7.45 17.72 -8.87
C GLY A 480 7.20 18.45 -10.19
N LEU A 481 7.15 19.79 -10.15
CA LEU A 481 6.86 20.63 -11.33
C LEU A 481 8.00 21.59 -11.73
N SER A 482 9.23 21.30 -11.32
CA SER A 482 10.42 21.97 -11.85
C SER A 482 11.03 21.15 -13.00
N VAL A 483 11.76 21.79 -13.92
CA VAL A 483 12.46 21.12 -15.03
C VAL A 483 13.39 20.01 -14.53
N CYS A 484 14.05 20.22 -13.39
CA CYS A 484 14.83 19.19 -12.72
C CYS A 484 14.62 19.21 -11.20
N LYS A 485 14.27 18.05 -10.63
CA LYS A 485 14.06 17.89 -9.18
C LYS A 485 15.35 17.75 -8.37
N LYS A 486 16.51 17.75 -9.02
CA LYS A 486 17.81 17.50 -8.39
C LYS A 486 18.73 18.71 -8.46
N ALA A 487 19.48 18.92 -7.39
CA ALA A 487 20.57 19.89 -7.35
C ALA A 487 21.84 19.38 -8.07
N CYS A 488 21.72 19.01 -9.36
CA CYS A 488 22.80 18.36 -10.12
C CYS A 488 23.39 19.22 -11.24
N TRP A 489 22.98 20.47 -11.41
CA TRP A 489 23.46 21.38 -12.47
C TRP A 489 25.00 21.47 -12.52
N GLY A 490 25.67 21.55 -11.37
CA GLY A 490 27.14 21.58 -11.33
C GLY A 490 27.78 20.28 -11.82
N TYR A 491 27.21 19.12 -11.48
CA TYR A 491 27.67 17.83 -11.97
C TYR A 491 27.41 17.70 -13.47
N ASP A 492 26.20 17.98 -13.92
CA ASP A 492 25.79 17.86 -15.31
C ASP A 492 26.63 18.77 -16.21
N TYR A 493 26.77 20.05 -15.87
CA TYR A 493 27.57 21.01 -16.64
C TYR A 493 29.05 20.58 -16.73
N THR A 494 29.64 20.10 -15.63
CA THR A 494 31.07 19.74 -15.61
C THR A 494 31.37 18.37 -16.24
N LYS A 495 30.43 17.43 -16.21
CA LYS A 495 30.65 16.03 -16.61
C LYS A 495 29.95 15.63 -17.91
N ARG A 496 29.09 16.47 -18.49
CA ARG A 496 28.33 16.17 -19.71
C ARG A 496 28.52 17.27 -20.75
N LYS A 497 29.36 16.98 -21.76
CA LYS A 497 29.73 17.94 -22.82
C LYS A 497 28.52 18.40 -23.64
N ASP A 498 27.55 17.51 -23.84
CA ASP A 498 26.29 17.77 -24.54
C ASP A 498 25.37 18.74 -23.78
N ILE A 499 25.42 18.73 -22.45
CA ILE A 499 24.70 19.70 -21.61
C ILE A 499 25.49 21.02 -21.62
N ALA A 500 26.79 20.97 -21.34
CA ALA A 500 27.65 22.15 -21.31
C ALA A 500 27.65 22.95 -22.62
N SER A 501 27.45 22.30 -23.78
CA SER A 501 27.38 22.99 -25.07
C SER A 501 26.08 23.78 -25.30
N ARG A 502 25.06 23.60 -24.45
CA ARG A 502 23.72 24.22 -24.59
C ARG A 502 23.47 25.37 -23.62
N PHE A 503 24.35 25.59 -22.66
CA PHE A 503 24.23 26.63 -21.64
C PHE A 503 25.56 27.37 -21.54
N GLU A 504 25.51 28.69 -21.41
CA GLU A 504 26.70 29.56 -21.33
C GLU A 504 27.45 29.37 -20.00
N SER A 505 26.75 28.97 -18.94
CA SER A 505 27.31 28.81 -17.60
C SER A 505 26.57 27.79 -16.74
N VAL A 506 27.20 27.41 -15.63
CA VAL A 506 26.58 26.59 -14.58
C VAL A 506 25.35 27.29 -13.98
N ASP A 507 25.40 28.62 -13.84
CA ASP A 507 24.32 29.42 -13.25
C ASP A 507 23.09 29.48 -14.17
N GLU A 508 23.31 29.55 -15.48
CA GLU A 508 22.23 29.48 -16.46
C GLU A 508 21.54 28.11 -16.42
N LEU A 509 22.32 27.02 -16.37
CA LEU A 509 21.79 25.67 -16.21
C LEU A 509 21.02 25.52 -14.89
N GLN A 510 21.54 26.07 -13.79
CA GLN A 510 20.85 26.07 -12.50
C GLN A 510 19.49 26.79 -12.60
N LYS A 511 19.46 27.96 -13.24
CA LYS A 511 18.23 28.73 -13.44
C LYS A 511 17.22 27.95 -14.29
N HIS A 512 17.68 27.30 -15.36
CA HIS A 512 16.84 26.45 -16.20
C HIS A 512 16.29 25.25 -15.43
N TYR A 513 17.14 24.50 -14.72
CA TYR A 513 16.72 23.33 -13.93
C TYR A 513 15.71 23.66 -12.84
N ARG A 514 15.84 24.83 -12.20
CA ARG A 514 14.89 25.32 -11.19
C ARG A 514 13.64 25.97 -11.78
N SER A 515 13.59 26.18 -13.09
CA SER A 515 12.43 26.83 -13.71
C SER A 515 11.21 25.90 -13.72
N PRO A 516 9.99 26.46 -13.72
CA PRO A 516 8.77 25.67 -13.84
C PRO A 516 8.71 24.89 -15.16
N VAL A 517 8.20 23.66 -15.12
CA VAL A 517 7.98 22.85 -16.32
C VAL A 517 6.81 23.41 -17.15
N LYS A 518 6.89 23.34 -18.48
CA LYS A 518 5.79 23.73 -19.37
C LYS A 518 4.89 22.54 -19.69
N LEU A 519 3.61 22.62 -19.35
CA LEU A 519 2.62 21.56 -19.62
C LEU A 519 1.75 21.96 -20.82
N GLU A 520 2.23 21.69 -22.03
CA GLU A 520 1.57 22.13 -23.27
C GLU A 520 0.95 20.95 -24.05
N ASN A 521 1.57 19.79 -23.97
CA ASN A 521 1.20 18.59 -24.70
C ASN A 521 1.39 17.36 -23.81
N VAL A 522 0.75 16.25 -24.19
CA VAL A 522 1.03 14.91 -23.66
C VAL A 522 1.28 13.91 -24.79
N ILE A 523 2.25 13.02 -24.58
CA ILE A 523 2.46 11.83 -25.41
C ILE A 523 2.19 10.59 -24.57
N ILE A 524 1.13 9.87 -24.92
CA ILE A 524 0.83 8.51 -24.42
C ILE A 524 1.52 7.52 -25.35
N PRO A 525 2.58 6.81 -24.91
CA PRO A 525 3.37 5.96 -25.79
C PRO A 525 2.67 4.62 -26.08
N GLU A 526 2.89 4.08 -27.28
CA GLU A 526 2.62 2.66 -27.56
C GLU A 526 3.90 1.86 -27.29
N VAL A 527 4.08 1.45 -26.02
CA VAL A 527 5.36 0.95 -25.48
C VAL A 527 5.92 -0.27 -26.20
N ASN A 528 5.07 -1.11 -26.81
CA ASN A 528 5.50 -2.28 -27.57
C ASN A 528 6.18 -1.91 -28.92
N LYS A 529 5.88 -0.73 -29.48
CA LYS A 529 6.45 -0.25 -30.75
C LYS A 529 7.53 0.80 -30.54
N SER A 530 7.28 1.76 -29.65
CA SER A 530 8.20 2.86 -29.34
C SER A 530 8.28 3.05 -27.82
N PRO A 531 9.12 2.24 -27.14
CA PRO A 531 9.28 2.33 -25.70
C PRO A 531 9.98 3.63 -25.28
N TRP A 532 10.00 3.89 -23.98
CA TRP A 532 10.65 5.06 -23.43
C TRP A 532 12.17 5.02 -23.65
N SER A 533 12.78 6.20 -23.72
CA SER A 533 14.24 6.38 -23.76
C SER A 533 14.69 7.35 -22.67
N GLN A 534 15.96 7.30 -22.29
CA GLN A 534 16.54 8.14 -21.24
C GLN A 534 17.68 8.98 -21.83
N ASN A 535 17.82 10.22 -21.39
CA ASN A 535 18.98 11.05 -21.72
C ASN A 535 19.75 11.43 -20.43
N THR A 536 20.87 12.12 -20.60
CA THR A 536 21.85 12.42 -19.52
C THR A 536 21.50 13.61 -18.64
N GLU A 537 20.48 14.40 -18.97
CA GLU A 537 20.08 15.57 -18.19
C GLU A 537 19.45 15.21 -16.85
N CYS A 538 19.49 16.18 -15.94
CA CYS A 538 19.04 16.04 -14.56
C CYS A 538 19.65 14.81 -13.87
N ALA A 539 20.97 14.62 -14.00
CA ALA A 539 21.68 13.43 -13.55
C ALA A 539 21.09 12.11 -14.08
N GLY A 540 20.62 12.13 -15.34
CA GLY A 540 19.99 11.00 -16.00
C GLY A 540 18.50 10.81 -15.69
N TYR A 541 17.82 11.76 -15.04
CA TYR A 541 16.40 11.62 -14.70
C TYR A 541 15.46 12.15 -15.79
N ASN A 542 15.98 12.56 -16.95
CA ASN A 542 15.17 13.03 -18.06
C ASN A 542 14.86 11.89 -19.05
N TYR A 543 13.57 11.69 -19.33
CA TYR A 543 13.05 10.57 -20.11
C TYR A 543 12.21 11.06 -21.28
N CYS A 544 12.28 10.35 -22.40
CA CYS A 544 11.66 10.77 -23.64
C CYS A 544 10.73 9.72 -24.23
N THR A 545 9.61 10.19 -24.77
CA THR A 545 8.66 9.43 -25.58
C THR A 545 8.62 9.98 -27.00
N LYS A 546 8.14 9.16 -27.95
CA LYS A 546 7.99 9.52 -29.35
C LYS A 546 6.57 9.22 -29.81
N TYR A 547 6.11 10.02 -30.75
CA TYR A 547 4.85 9.87 -31.44
C TYR A 547 5.11 9.86 -32.94
N LYS A 548 4.40 9.00 -33.68
CA LYS A 548 4.35 9.04 -35.14
C LYS A 548 2.95 8.70 -35.61
N LYS A 549 2.31 9.63 -36.32
CA LYS A 549 0.91 9.57 -36.73
C LYS A 549 0.60 8.29 -37.51
N GLY A 550 -0.40 7.56 -37.05
CA GLY A 550 -0.82 6.30 -37.68
C GLY A 550 0.13 5.12 -37.47
N GLU A 551 1.26 5.30 -36.78
CA GLU A 551 2.23 4.23 -36.53
C GLU A 551 2.31 3.84 -35.04
N TYR A 552 2.57 4.80 -34.15
CA TYR A 552 2.71 4.56 -32.71
C TYR A 552 2.51 5.81 -31.86
N GLY A 553 2.01 5.60 -30.64
CA GLY A 553 1.77 6.64 -29.65
C GLY A 553 0.60 7.55 -30.00
N THR A 554 0.18 8.34 -29.02
CA THR A 554 -0.87 9.34 -29.15
C THR A 554 -0.32 10.68 -28.66
N LEU A 555 -0.35 11.69 -29.53
CA LEU A 555 -0.02 13.08 -29.19
C LEU A 555 -1.31 13.86 -29.01
N ILE A 556 -1.45 14.53 -27.86
CA ILE A 556 -2.58 15.39 -27.55
C ILE A 556 -2.02 16.76 -27.15
N GLU A 557 -2.42 17.79 -27.89
CA GLU A 557 -2.19 19.17 -27.50
C GLU A 557 -3.29 19.59 -26.52
N PHE A 558 -2.91 20.22 -25.42
CA PHE A 558 -3.88 20.73 -24.47
C PHE A 558 -4.61 21.96 -25.04
N THR A 559 -5.90 22.07 -24.71
CA THR A 559 -6.67 23.29 -24.97
C THR A 559 -6.10 24.46 -24.16
N GLU A 560 -6.35 25.69 -24.62
CA GLU A 560 -5.92 26.89 -23.88
C GLU A 560 -6.47 26.94 -22.45
N HIS A 561 -7.67 26.40 -22.22
CA HIS A 561 -8.24 26.26 -20.88
C HIS A 561 -7.42 25.30 -20.00
N GLN A 562 -7.07 24.12 -20.53
CA GLN A 562 -6.23 23.15 -19.81
C GLN A 562 -4.84 23.73 -19.54
N LYS A 563 -4.19 24.34 -20.54
CA LYS A 563 -2.87 24.99 -20.38
C LYS A 563 -2.90 26.01 -19.25
N LYS A 564 -3.89 26.91 -19.23
CA LYS A 564 -4.05 27.91 -18.17
C LYS A 564 -4.28 27.28 -16.79
N SER A 565 -5.12 26.26 -16.70
CA SER A 565 -5.38 25.55 -15.44
C SER A 565 -4.13 24.86 -14.90
N TYR A 566 -3.39 24.16 -15.77
CA TYR A 566 -2.18 23.44 -15.41
C TYR A 566 -1.04 24.40 -15.05
N GLU A 567 -0.93 25.53 -15.75
CA GLU A 567 0.04 26.57 -15.45
C GLU A 567 -0.18 27.17 -14.05
N GLY A 568 -1.43 27.35 -13.60
CA GLY A 568 -1.73 27.79 -12.23
C GLY A 568 -1.16 26.84 -11.17
N ILE A 569 -1.31 25.52 -11.36
CA ILE A 569 -0.76 24.49 -10.46
C ILE A 569 0.79 24.51 -10.52
N VAL A 570 1.36 24.62 -11.72
CA VAL A 570 2.82 24.69 -11.93
C VAL A 570 3.44 25.91 -11.26
N GLN A 571 2.83 27.08 -11.40
CA GLN A 571 3.30 28.31 -10.76
C GLN A 571 3.23 28.17 -9.25
N LEU A 572 2.06 27.77 -8.72
CA LEU A 572 1.87 27.55 -7.28
C LEU A 572 2.89 26.56 -6.69
N TRP A 573 3.16 25.47 -7.41
CA TRP A 573 4.15 24.49 -6.99
C TRP A 573 5.56 25.08 -6.93
N ASN A 574 5.94 25.97 -7.84
CA ASN A 574 7.32 26.50 -7.94
C ASN A 574 7.53 27.82 -7.18
N ASP A 575 6.47 28.44 -6.65
CA ASP A 575 6.57 29.62 -5.80
C ASP A 575 7.54 29.41 -4.63
N VAL A 576 8.09 30.51 -4.13
CA VAL A 576 8.93 30.50 -2.93
C VAL A 576 8.06 30.03 -1.75
N ILE A 577 8.64 29.18 -0.91
CA ILE A 577 8.03 28.60 0.30
C ILE A 577 8.68 29.19 1.55
#